data_AF-A0A8C9PS88-F1
#
_entry.id   AF-A0A8C9PS88-F1
#
_cell.length_a   1.000
_cell.length_b   1.000
_cell.length_c   1.000
_cell.angle_alpha   90.00
_cell.angle_beta   90.00
_cell.angle_gamma   90.00
#
_symmetry.space_group_name_H-M   'P 1'
#
loop_
_entity.id
_entity.type
_entity.pdbx_description
1 polymer ?
#
loop_
_entity_poly.entity_id
_entity_poly.type
_entity_poly.pdbx_seq_one_letter_code
_entity_poly.pdbx_strand_id
1 'polypeptide(L)'
;YKKKVLPIIVGEDDGGKLFTPEEYEEYKKKVLPMRLQNRLFVSWRSPTGMDCKLIGPETLCFCTHRYKQHKTDFETIPQQRPIDLPCRVTGCRCRAYLFVPLKGTQPVRCRCKHFADQHSPAPGFTCNACSKCSGFHSSFTCACGQPAYAHDTVVETKQERMAQGKPVGQDVPYAAMGGLTGFSSLAEGYLRLDDSGIGAPSVEFLNSPVTAMDHAFLKALQGPSTSSPETLTNVRILSFGFLPKLLFFLLLHNTI
;
A
#
# COMPACT_ATOMS: atom_id res chain seq x y z
N TYR A 1 38.10 -7.76 32.15
CA TYR A 1 36.78 -8.33 31.81
C TYR A 1 36.55 -8.20 30.31
N LYS A 2 36.76 -9.28 29.53
CA LYS A 2 36.38 -9.29 28.11
C LYS A 2 34.84 -9.25 28.06
N LYS A 3 34.26 -8.18 27.52
CA LYS A 3 32.82 -8.11 27.24
C LYS A 3 32.51 -9.31 26.34
N LYS A 4 31.76 -10.28 26.87
CA LYS A 4 31.15 -11.34 26.05
C LYS A 4 30.15 -10.62 25.15
N VAL A 5 30.53 -10.33 23.91
CA VAL A 5 29.59 -9.74 22.97
C VAL A 5 28.65 -10.86 22.55
N LEU A 6 27.39 -10.71 22.90
CA LEU A 6 26.38 -11.70 22.58
C LEU A 6 26.05 -11.60 21.09
N PRO A 7 25.91 -12.73 20.39
CA PRO A 7 25.46 -12.74 19.00
C PRO A 7 24.10 -12.06 18.84
N ILE A 8 23.92 -11.30 17.75
CA ILE A 8 22.69 -10.53 17.47
C ILE A 8 21.87 -11.26 16.40
N ILE A 9 20.56 -11.41 16.64
CA ILE A 9 19.61 -12.08 15.75
C ILE A 9 19.07 -11.07 14.73
N VAL A 10 19.16 -11.38 13.43
CA VAL A 10 18.66 -10.53 12.32
C VAL A 10 17.50 -11.16 11.52
N GLY A 11 16.73 -12.05 12.16
CA GLY A 11 15.63 -12.75 11.50
C GLY A 11 16.12 -13.93 10.66
N GLU A 12 15.68 -14.03 9.40
CA GLU A 12 16.09 -15.11 8.47
C GLU A 12 17.33 -14.73 7.63
N ASP A 13 17.84 -13.49 7.76
CA ASP A 13 18.94 -12.98 6.94
C ASP A 13 20.32 -13.50 7.36
N ASP A 14 20.40 -14.15 8.53
CA ASP A 14 21.62 -14.75 9.06
C ASP A 14 21.88 -16.16 8.51
N GLY A 15 20.97 -16.69 7.68
CA GLY A 15 21.07 -18.04 7.15
C GLY A 15 21.10 -19.12 8.23
N GLY A 16 20.58 -18.81 9.44
CA GLY A 16 20.64 -19.68 10.61
C GLY A 16 21.97 -19.62 11.37
N LYS A 17 22.92 -18.75 10.99
CA LYS A 17 24.18 -18.53 11.70
C LYS A 17 24.22 -17.13 12.30
N LEU A 18 24.16 -17.06 13.62
CA LEU A 18 24.20 -15.80 14.36
C LEU A 18 25.41 -14.93 14.01
N PHE A 19 25.18 -13.63 13.87
CA PHE A 19 26.21 -12.65 13.53
C PHE A 19 27.11 -12.29 14.71
N THR A 20 28.38 -11.99 14.40
CA THR A 20 29.25 -11.23 15.31
C THR A 20 28.78 -9.76 15.39
N PRO A 21 29.15 -9.03 16.45
CA PRO A 21 28.89 -7.58 16.51
C PRO A 21 29.41 -6.80 15.29
N GLU A 22 30.60 -7.13 14.76
CA GLU A 22 31.16 -6.46 13.59
C GLU A 22 30.34 -6.75 12.33
N GLU A 23 29.97 -8.02 12.10
CA GLU A 23 29.10 -8.43 10.99
C GLU A 23 27.73 -7.73 11.05
N TYR A 24 27.17 -7.58 12.26
CA TYR A 24 25.91 -6.88 12.48
C TYR A 24 26.00 -5.38 12.16
N GLU A 25 27.11 -4.72 12.53
CA GLU A 25 27.30 -3.30 12.22
C GLU A 25 27.41 -3.06 10.71
N GLU A 26 28.13 -3.92 10.00
CA GLU A 26 28.21 -3.86 8.53
C GLU A 26 26.85 -4.12 7.88
N TYR A 27 26.15 -5.15 8.33
CA TYR A 27 24.79 -5.46 7.89
C TYR A 27 23.86 -4.26 8.09
N LYS A 28 23.88 -3.63 9.26
CA LYS A 28 23.06 -2.46 9.57
C LYS A 28 23.35 -1.29 8.62
N LYS A 29 24.64 -0.99 8.39
CA LYS A 29 25.06 0.10 7.48
C LYS A 29 24.63 -0.14 6.04
N LYS A 30 24.57 -1.40 5.60
CA LYS A 30 24.15 -1.76 4.24
C LYS A 30 22.63 -1.86 4.08
N VAL A 31 21.96 -2.61 4.96
CA VAL A 31 20.57 -3.06 4.77
C VAL A 31 19.55 -2.00 5.15
N LEU A 32 19.79 -1.20 6.21
CA LEU A 32 18.86 -0.13 6.59
C LEU A 32 18.62 0.89 5.47
N PRO A 33 19.64 1.55 4.89
CA PRO A 33 19.40 2.53 3.84
C PRO A 33 18.77 1.90 2.59
N MET A 34 19.23 0.70 2.22
CA MET A 34 18.67 -0.05 1.09
C MET A 34 17.16 -0.31 1.29
N ARG A 35 16.73 -0.80 2.45
CA ARG A 35 15.30 -1.09 2.72
C ARG A 35 14.45 0.17 2.78
N LEU A 36 14.98 1.28 3.32
CA LEU A 36 14.26 2.54 3.36
C LEU A 36 14.05 3.11 1.94
N GLN A 37 15.06 3.01 1.08
CA GLN A 37 15.01 3.55 -0.28
C GLN A 37 14.25 2.65 -1.26
N ASN A 38 14.53 1.34 -1.22
CA ASN A 38 14.06 0.37 -2.21
C ASN A 38 12.86 -0.47 -1.73
N ARG A 39 12.12 0.03 -0.76
CA ARG A 39 10.89 -0.62 -0.29
C ARG A 39 9.89 -0.77 -1.45
N LEU A 40 9.37 -1.98 -1.59
CA LEU A 40 8.28 -2.30 -2.53
C LEU A 40 6.93 -2.32 -1.81
N PHE A 41 5.93 -1.76 -2.48
CA PHE A 41 4.53 -1.75 -2.07
C PHE A 41 3.76 -2.75 -2.92
N VAL A 42 3.11 -3.71 -2.26
CA VAL A 42 2.41 -4.79 -2.96
C VAL A 42 0.94 -4.78 -2.57
N SER A 43 0.09 -4.79 -3.59
CA SER A 43 -1.36 -4.73 -3.43
C SER A 43 -2.05 -5.66 -4.41
N TRP A 44 -3.21 -6.19 -4.01
CA TRP A 44 -4.13 -6.87 -4.90
C TRP A 44 -5.21 -5.88 -5.31
N ARG A 45 -5.18 -5.49 -6.59
CA ARG A 45 -5.85 -4.30 -7.10
C ARG A 45 -6.98 -4.68 -8.05
N SER A 46 -8.15 -4.06 -7.86
CA SER A 46 -9.29 -4.19 -8.75
C SER A 46 -9.08 -3.41 -10.07
N PRO A 47 -9.84 -3.71 -11.12
CA PRO A 47 -9.81 -2.91 -12.36
C PRO A 47 -10.28 -1.46 -12.15
N THR A 48 -10.94 -1.15 -11.03
CA THR A 48 -11.33 0.22 -10.64
C THR A 48 -10.22 0.99 -9.92
N GLY A 49 -9.03 0.39 -9.78
CA GLY A 49 -7.86 1.01 -9.14
C GLY A 49 -7.82 0.89 -7.61
N MET A 50 -8.86 0.33 -6.98
CA MET A 50 -8.93 0.06 -5.54
C MET A 50 -7.96 -1.05 -5.17
N ASP A 51 -7.12 -0.83 -4.17
CA ASP A 51 -6.29 -1.89 -3.59
C ASP A 51 -7.18 -2.69 -2.61
N CYS A 52 -7.87 -3.71 -3.12
CA CYS A 52 -8.78 -4.56 -2.35
C CYS A 52 -8.07 -5.31 -1.22
N LYS A 53 -6.79 -5.66 -1.40
CA LYS A 53 -5.95 -6.20 -0.32
C LYS A 53 -4.57 -5.56 -0.35
N LEU A 54 -4.09 -5.08 0.79
CA LEU A 54 -2.68 -4.73 0.97
C LEU A 54 -1.92 -5.95 1.48
N ILE A 55 -0.82 -6.27 0.80
CA ILE A 55 -0.04 -7.47 1.08
C ILE A 55 0.95 -7.18 2.20
N GLY A 56 0.93 -8.02 3.23
CA GLY A 56 1.86 -7.96 4.36
C GLY A 56 2.82 -9.16 4.38
N PRO A 57 3.78 -9.18 5.32
CA PRO A 57 4.83 -10.20 5.40
C PRO A 57 4.30 -11.62 5.56
N GLU A 58 3.16 -11.77 6.24
CA GLU A 58 2.51 -13.04 6.56
C GLU A 58 1.46 -13.47 5.52
N THR A 59 1.17 -12.62 4.52
CA THR A 59 0.17 -12.92 3.49
C THR A 59 0.67 -13.99 2.54
N LEU A 60 -0.14 -15.03 2.32
CA LEU A 60 0.22 -16.17 1.49
C LEU A 60 0.22 -15.83 0.00
N CYS A 61 1.22 -16.33 -0.69
CA CYS A 61 1.28 -16.40 -2.15
C CYS A 61 0.50 -17.62 -2.66
N PHE A 62 0.22 -17.64 -3.96
CA PHE A 62 -0.27 -18.79 -4.70
C PHE A 62 0.54 -20.07 -4.43
N CYS A 63 1.86 -19.94 -4.27
CA CYS A 63 2.74 -21.06 -3.93
C CYS A 63 2.68 -21.50 -2.47
N THR A 64 1.70 -21.01 -1.71
CA THR A 64 1.44 -21.25 -0.27
C THR A 64 2.52 -20.76 0.69
N HIS A 65 3.59 -20.14 0.21
CA HIS A 65 4.60 -19.47 1.03
C HIS A 65 4.24 -18.01 1.31
N ARG A 66 4.77 -17.48 2.40
CA ARG A 66 4.52 -16.11 2.87
C ARG A 66 5.25 -15.08 2.01
N TYR A 67 4.73 -13.86 1.94
CA TYR A 67 5.36 -12.76 1.21
C TYR A 67 6.82 -12.52 1.65
N LYS A 68 7.11 -12.60 2.96
CA LYS A 68 8.48 -12.46 3.48
C LYS A 68 9.47 -13.50 2.95
N GLN A 69 8.97 -14.66 2.53
CA GLN A 69 9.79 -15.74 1.95
C GLN A 69 10.04 -15.54 0.44
N HIS A 70 9.58 -14.44 -0.16
CA HIS A 70 9.90 -14.04 -1.53
C HIS A 70 11.03 -13.02 -1.55
N LYS A 71 11.69 -12.85 -2.69
CA LYS A 71 12.73 -11.82 -2.90
C LYS A 71 12.06 -10.45 -2.94
N THR A 72 12.08 -9.77 -1.80
CA THR A 72 11.45 -8.45 -1.60
C THR A 72 12.48 -7.33 -1.46
N ASP A 73 13.71 -7.67 -1.06
CA ASP A 73 14.82 -6.74 -0.97
C ASP A 73 15.63 -6.72 -2.27
N PHE A 74 15.90 -5.52 -2.76
CA PHE A 74 16.70 -5.28 -3.96
C PHE A 74 17.73 -4.18 -3.68
N GLU A 75 19.00 -4.41 -4.03
CA GLU A 75 20.04 -3.37 -3.99
C GLU A 75 19.77 -2.27 -5.02
N THR A 76 19.31 -2.67 -6.21
CA THR A 76 18.82 -1.79 -7.27
C THR A 76 17.51 -2.34 -7.81
N ILE A 77 16.49 -1.48 -7.86
CA ILE A 77 15.16 -1.87 -8.32
C ILE A 77 15.19 -2.17 -9.84
N PRO A 78 14.65 -3.32 -10.29
CA PRO A 78 14.53 -3.61 -11.72
C PRO A 78 13.69 -2.56 -12.45
N GLN A 79 14.12 -2.17 -13.65
CA GLN A 79 13.39 -1.25 -14.52
C GLN A 79 12.25 -1.95 -15.27
N GLN A 80 12.37 -3.26 -15.51
CA GLN A 80 11.32 -4.04 -16.16
C GLN A 80 10.11 -4.18 -15.23
N ARG A 81 8.91 -4.02 -15.80
CA ARG A 81 7.62 -4.21 -15.12
C ARG A 81 6.89 -5.42 -15.72
N PRO A 82 6.17 -6.22 -14.91
CA PRO A 82 6.09 -6.18 -13.44
C PRO A 82 7.41 -6.58 -12.75
N ILE A 83 7.61 -6.16 -11.50
CA ILE A 83 8.77 -6.59 -10.71
C ILE A 83 8.54 -8.01 -10.24
N ASP A 84 9.35 -8.95 -10.72
CA ASP A 84 9.29 -10.33 -10.29
C ASP A 84 9.81 -10.50 -8.86
N LEU A 85 8.97 -11.09 -8.02
CA LEU A 85 9.29 -11.43 -6.63
C LEU A 85 9.37 -12.97 -6.50
N PRO A 86 10.47 -13.61 -6.92
CA PRO A 86 10.59 -15.08 -6.87
C PRO A 86 10.61 -15.59 -5.43
N CYS A 87 10.08 -16.79 -5.22
CA CYS A 87 10.11 -17.44 -3.91
C CYS A 87 11.53 -17.92 -3.57
N ARG A 88 11.97 -17.70 -2.33
CA ARG A 88 13.30 -18.10 -1.83
C ARG A 88 13.30 -19.48 -1.14
N VAL A 89 12.12 -20.08 -0.95
CA VAL A 89 12.02 -21.41 -0.34
C VAL A 89 12.59 -22.47 -1.29
N THR A 90 13.54 -23.26 -0.78
CA THR A 90 14.24 -24.30 -1.52
C THR A 90 13.26 -25.25 -2.23
N GLY A 91 13.43 -25.42 -3.55
CA GLY A 91 12.58 -26.29 -4.37
C GLY A 91 11.28 -25.66 -4.89
N CYS A 92 10.92 -24.46 -4.46
CA CYS A 92 9.75 -23.76 -4.99
C CYS A 92 10.02 -23.20 -6.41
N ARG A 93 9.11 -23.44 -7.35
CA ARG A 93 9.21 -22.96 -8.76
C ARG A 93 8.48 -21.63 -9.02
N CYS A 94 8.04 -20.96 -7.97
CA CYS A 94 7.32 -19.69 -8.03
C CYS A 94 8.25 -18.54 -8.47
N ARG A 95 7.92 -17.87 -9.58
CA ARG A 95 8.73 -16.78 -10.14
C ARG A 95 8.28 -15.38 -9.74
N ALA A 96 7.01 -15.23 -9.37
CA ALA A 96 6.44 -13.96 -8.97
C ALA A 96 5.43 -14.17 -7.84
N TYR A 97 5.37 -13.22 -6.91
CA TYR A 97 4.37 -13.22 -5.85
C TYR A 97 2.98 -12.96 -6.43
N LEU A 98 2.03 -13.84 -6.13
CA LEU A 98 0.65 -13.73 -6.58
C LEU A 98 -0.30 -13.99 -5.42
N PHE A 99 -1.17 -13.03 -5.14
CA PHE A 99 -2.16 -13.18 -4.09
C PHE A 99 -3.39 -13.96 -4.59
N VAL A 100 -3.91 -14.85 -3.74
CA VAL A 100 -5.18 -15.54 -3.97
C VAL A 100 -6.11 -15.20 -2.81
N PRO A 101 -7.29 -14.61 -3.06
CA PRO A 101 -8.23 -14.27 -1.99
C PRO A 101 -8.77 -15.53 -1.30
N LEU A 102 -9.18 -15.37 -0.05
CA LEU A 102 -9.89 -16.37 0.73
C LEU A 102 -11.33 -15.93 0.97
N LYS A 103 -12.25 -16.89 1.03
CA LYS A 103 -13.62 -16.66 1.51
C LYS A 103 -13.64 -16.94 3.02
N GLY A 104 -13.35 -15.91 3.83
CA GLY A 104 -13.08 -16.11 5.25
C GLY A 104 -11.82 -16.96 5.43
N THR A 105 -11.95 -18.15 6.02
CA THR A 105 -10.84 -19.11 6.15
C THR A 105 -10.78 -20.12 5.00
N GLN A 106 -11.75 -20.11 4.09
CA GLN A 106 -11.85 -21.10 3.02
C GLN A 106 -11.13 -20.66 1.74
N PRO A 107 -10.24 -21.49 1.16
CA PRO A 107 -9.64 -21.22 -0.14
C PRO A 107 -10.69 -21.11 -1.25
N VAL A 108 -10.51 -20.14 -2.14
CA VAL A 108 -11.36 -20.01 -3.32
C VAL A 108 -11.02 -21.09 -4.35
N ARG A 109 -12.02 -21.47 -5.15
CA ARG A 109 -11.88 -22.51 -6.17
C ARG A 109 -11.63 -21.91 -7.55
N CYS A 110 -10.89 -22.65 -8.36
CA CYS A 110 -10.77 -22.42 -9.79
C CYS A 110 -12.09 -22.78 -10.51
N ARG A 111 -12.26 -22.34 -11.75
CA ARG A 111 -13.32 -22.78 -12.68
C ARG A 111 -13.39 -24.30 -12.80
N CYS A 112 -12.25 -25.00 -12.71
CA CYS A 112 -12.17 -26.46 -12.71
C CYS A 112 -12.59 -27.12 -11.37
N LYS A 113 -13.08 -26.33 -10.40
CA LYS A 113 -13.54 -26.74 -9.06
C LYS A 113 -12.45 -27.18 -8.07
N HIS A 114 -11.19 -27.27 -8.50
CA HIS A 114 -10.05 -27.51 -7.64
C HIS A 114 -9.56 -26.23 -6.95
N PHE A 115 -8.91 -26.39 -5.80
CA PHE A 115 -8.31 -25.30 -5.01
C PHE A 115 -7.00 -24.81 -5.62
N ALA A 116 -6.52 -23.64 -5.17
CA ALA A 116 -5.29 -23.02 -5.69
C ALA A 116 -4.04 -23.88 -5.44
N ASP A 117 -3.96 -24.55 -4.30
CA ASP A 117 -2.87 -25.46 -3.92
C ASP A 117 -2.82 -26.75 -4.77
N GLN A 118 -3.92 -27.07 -5.47
CA GLN A 118 -3.97 -28.17 -6.45
C GLN A 118 -3.49 -27.75 -7.85
N HIS A 119 -2.94 -26.55 -7.99
CA HIS A 119 -2.33 -26.03 -9.21
C HIS A 119 -0.84 -25.81 -9.01
N SER A 120 -0.06 -25.97 -10.08
CA SER A 120 1.38 -25.73 -10.04
C SER A 120 1.68 -24.25 -9.81
N PRO A 121 2.62 -23.87 -8.92
CA PRO A 121 3.06 -22.47 -8.79
C PRO A 121 4.01 -22.04 -9.92
N ALA A 122 4.36 -22.94 -10.83
CA ALA A 122 5.14 -22.61 -12.02
C ALA A 122 4.29 -21.74 -12.99
N PRO A 123 4.95 -20.95 -13.87
CA PRO A 123 4.26 -20.17 -14.88
C PRO A 123 3.23 -21.00 -15.65
N GLY A 124 2.03 -20.45 -15.81
CA GLY A 124 0.88 -21.14 -16.42
C GLY A 124 -0.14 -21.65 -15.40
N PHE A 125 0.24 -21.86 -14.14
CA PHE A 125 -0.68 -22.24 -13.05
C PHE A 125 -1.55 -23.46 -13.36
N THR A 126 -1.01 -24.44 -14.08
CA THR A 126 -1.75 -25.60 -14.56
C THR A 126 -2.28 -26.44 -13.41
N CYS A 127 -3.49 -26.99 -13.56
CA CYS A 127 -4.06 -27.87 -12.54
C CYS A 127 -3.36 -29.24 -12.56
N ASN A 128 -3.00 -29.73 -11.38
CA ASN A 128 -2.38 -31.05 -11.24
C ASN A 128 -3.44 -32.17 -11.12
N ALA A 129 -4.70 -31.82 -10.86
CA ALA A 129 -5.80 -32.76 -10.64
C ALA A 129 -6.66 -33.02 -11.90
N CYS A 130 -6.59 -32.16 -12.92
CA CYS A 130 -7.37 -32.35 -14.14
C CYS A 130 -6.64 -31.83 -15.39
N SER A 131 -6.92 -32.45 -16.55
CA SER A 131 -6.23 -32.18 -17.81
C SER A 131 -6.81 -31.02 -18.63
N LYS A 132 -8.03 -30.56 -18.31
CA LYS A 132 -8.72 -29.51 -19.08
C LYS A 132 -8.49 -28.08 -18.56
N CYS A 133 -7.79 -27.93 -17.44
CA CYS A 133 -7.54 -26.64 -16.81
C CYS A 133 -6.15 -26.12 -17.21
N SER A 134 -6.12 -25.10 -18.05
CA SER A 134 -4.88 -24.46 -18.53
C SER A 134 -4.25 -23.51 -17.52
N GLY A 135 -4.97 -23.10 -16.47
CA GLY A 135 -4.48 -22.16 -15.48
C GLY A 135 -5.50 -21.86 -14.39
N PHE A 136 -5.02 -21.47 -13.21
CA PHE A 136 -5.90 -21.07 -12.11
C PHE A 136 -6.71 -19.83 -12.47
N HIS A 137 -8.03 -19.94 -12.32
CA HIS A 137 -8.94 -18.86 -12.63
C HIS A 137 -10.18 -18.95 -11.73
N SER A 138 -10.33 -18.04 -10.77
CA SER A 138 -11.45 -18.07 -9.82
C SER A 138 -12.52 -17.02 -10.14
N SER A 139 -13.78 -17.43 -10.25
CA SER A 139 -14.94 -16.53 -10.38
C SER A 139 -15.49 -16.06 -9.03
N PHE A 140 -14.71 -16.18 -7.96
CA PHE A 140 -15.07 -15.63 -6.65
C PHE A 140 -15.27 -14.12 -6.75
N THR A 141 -16.38 -13.60 -6.24
CA THR A 141 -16.67 -12.17 -6.22
C THR A 141 -15.99 -11.53 -5.01
N CYS A 142 -15.08 -10.58 -5.26
CA CYS A 142 -14.50 -9.75 -4.22
C CYS A 142 -15.57 -8.83 -3.61
N ALA A 143 -15.34 -8.36 -2.39
CA ALA A 143 -16.23 -7.39 -1.74
C ALA A 143 -16.35 -6.06 -2.51
N CYS A 144 -15.39 -5.73 -3.38
CA CYS A 144 -15.51 -4.59 -4.30
C CYS A 144 -16.50 -4.83 -5.47
N GLY A 145 -17.13 -6.00 -5.54
CA GLY A 145 -18.08 -6.39 -6.59
C GLY A 145 -17.44 -7.00 -7.84
N GLN A 146 -16.12 -6.88 -8.01
CA GLN A 146 -15.41 -7.43 -9.17
C GLN A 146 -14.97 -8.88 -8.92
N PRO A 147 -14.89 -9.73 -9.96
CA PRO A 147 -14.41 -11.10 -9.78
C PRO A 147 -12.90 -11.15 -9.52
N ALA A 148 -12.45 -12.17 -8.78
CA ALA A 148 -11.06 -12.30 -8.35
C ALA A 148 -10.06 -12.35 -9.50
N TYR A 149 -10.41 -12.99 -10.62
CA TYR A 149 -9.56 -13.06 -11.80
C TYR A 149 -9.31 -11.71 -12.50
N ALA A 150 -10.15 -10.71 -12.24
CA ALA A 150 -9.99 -9.37 -12.81
C ALA A 150 -9.03 -8.49 -11.99
N HIS A 151 -8.54 -9.00 -10.86
CA HIS A 151 -7.60 -8.28 -10.01
C HIS A 151 -6.17 -8.70 -10.32
N ASP A 152 -5.27 -7.73 -10.26
CA ASP A 152 -3.85 -7.95 -10.44
C ASP A 152 -3.10 -7.80 -9.12
N THR A 153 -2.05 -8.61 -8.93
CA THR A 153 -1.08 -8.37 -7.86
C THR A 153 -0.06 -7.36 -8.38
N VAL A 154 -0.20 -6.12 -7.91
CA VAL A 154 0.61 -4.98 -8.36
C VAL A 154 1.76 -4.74 -7.39
N VAL A 155 2.97 -4.61 -7.93
CA VAL A 155 4.20 -4.30 -7.20
C VAL A 155 4.71 -2.93 -7.64
N GLU A 156 4.82 -2.00 -6.70
CA GLU A 156 5.16 -0.60 -6.94
C GLU A 156 6.35 -0.16 -6.10
N THR A 157 7.13 0.77 -6.63
CA THR A 157 8.08 1.57 -5.86
C THR A 157 7.35 2.67 -5.08
N LYS A 158 8.04 3.26 -4.10
CA LYS A 158 7.53 4.43 -3.37
C LYS A 158 7.11 5.56 -4.31
N GLN A 159 7.95 5.86 -5.30
CA GLN A 159 7.71 6.95 -6.26
C GLN A 159 6.47 6.68 -7.13
N GLU A 160 6.32 5.46 -7.67
CA GLU A 160 5.13 5.10 -8.45
C GLU A 160 3.85 5.16 -7.62
N ARG A 161 3.92 4.71 -6.37
CA ARG A 161 2.76 4.74 -5.46
C ARG A 161 2.35 6.17 -5.10
N MET A 162 3.33 7.04 -4.83
CA MET A 162 3.10 8.47 -4.61
C MET A 162 2.52 9.17 -5.84
N ALA A 163 3.00 8.82 -7.04
CA ALA A 163 2.49 9.39 -8.30
C ALA A 163 1.00 9.04 -8.53
N GLN A 164 0.53 7.92 -7.98
CA GLN A 164 -0.88 7.55 -7.97
C GLN A 164 -1.68 8.17 -6.81
N GLY A 165 -1.06 9.01 -5.97
CA GLY A 165 -1.69 9.59 -4.78
C GLY A 165 -1.99 8.57 -3.68
N LYS A 166 -1.37 7.39 -3.71
CA LYS A 166 -1.65 6.32 -2.74
C LYS A 166 -0.76 6.45 -1.49
N PRO A 167 -1.26 6.03 -0.30
CA PRO A 167 -0.51 6.13 0.94
C PRO A 167 0.78 5.30 0.88
N VAL A 168 1.87 5.91 1.36
CA VAL A 168 3.18 5.26 1.51
C VAL A 168 3.59 5.06 2.98
N GLY A 169 2.93 5.73 3.91
CA GLY A 169 3.20 5.64 5.35
C GLY A 169 4.61 6.10 5.72
N GLN A 170 5.04 5.72 6.93
CA GLN A 170 6.41 5.96 7.39
C GLN A 170 7.37 4.93 6.81
N ASP A 171 8.60 5.37 6.49
CA ASP A 171 9.66 4.46 6.08
C ASP A 171 10.09 3.60 7.27
N VAL A 172 10.07 2.29 7.06
CA VAL A 172 10.39 1.29 8.09
C VAL A 172 11.49 0.36 7.58
N PRO A 173 12.43 -0.04 8.43
CA PRO A 173 13.56 -0.87 8.02
C PRO A 173 13.24 -2.38 7.98
N TYR A 174 11.98 -2.76 8.21
CA TYR A 174 11.56 -4.15 8.24
C TYR A 174 11.43 -4.72 6.84
N ALA A 175 11.91 -5.95 6.66
CA ALA A 175 11.78 -6.68 5.41
C ALA A 175 10.31 -6.96 5.09
N ALA A 176 9.98 -6.97 3.80
CA ALA A 176 8.70 -7.49 3.29
C ALA A 176 7.44 -6.86 3.92
N MET A 177 7.47 -5.57 4.27
CA MET A 177 6.27 -4.85 4.73
C MET A 177 5.19 -4.73 3.65
N GLY A 178 5.59 -4.83 2.37
CA GLY A 178 4.68 -4.80 1.24
C GLY A 178 3.82 -3.54 1.25
N GLY A 179 2.52 -3.72 1.05
CA GLY A 179 1.54 -2.63 1.01
C GLY A 179 1.14 -2.05 2.36
N LEU A 180 1.63 -2.58 3.50
CA LEU A 180 1.19 -2.12 4.82
C LEU A 180 1.79 -0.75 5.20
N THR A 181 0.96 0.28 5.31
CA THR A 181 1.39 1.66 5.62
C THR A 181 0.90 2.19 6.95
N GLY A 182 -0.01 1.46 7.60
CA GLY A 182 -0.56 1.79 8.91
C GLY A 182 -1.62 0.77 9.34
N PHE A 183 -2.35 1.07 10.42
CA PHE A 183 -3.41 0.18 10.93
C PHE A 183 -4.56 0.00 9.94
N SER A 184 -4.93 1.06 9.21
CA SER A 184 -5.98 1.00 8.17
C SER A 184 -5.67 -0.05 7.10
N SER A 185 -4.39 -0.29 6.80
CA SER A 185 -3.96 -1.27 5.79
C SER A 185 -4.34 -2.72 6.11
N LEU A 186 -4.69 -3.02 7.36
CA LEU A 186 -5.13 -4.35 7.77
C LEU A 186 -6.59 -4.63 7.39
N ALA A 187 -7.39 -3.59 7.18
CA ALA A 187 -8.76 -3.72 6.71
C ALA A 187 -8.81 -4.08 5.21
N GLU A 188 -9.88 -4.74 4.80
CA GLU A 188 -10.16 -4.99 3.38
C GLU A 188 -10.42 -3.67 2.64
N GLY A 189 -10.08 -3.60 1.35
CA GLY A 189 -10.05 -2.33 0.60
C GLY A 189 -11.34 -1.52 0.65
N TYR A 190 -12.50 -2.18 0.52
CA TYR A 190 -13.81 -1.52 0.55
C TYR A 190 -14.17 -0.89 1.92
N LEU A 191 -13.45 -1.23 2.98
CA LEU A 191 -13.61 -0.66 4.32
C LEU A 191 -12.61 0.46 4.61
N ARG A 192 -11.63 0.66 3.73
CA ARG A 192 -10.58 1.67 3.90
C ARG A 192 -11.02 2.99 3.29
N LEU A 193 -10.94 4.05 4.09
CA LEU A 193 -11.28 5.43 3.70
C LEU A 193 -10.06 6.20 3.16
N ASP A 194 -8.92 5.53 2.98
CA ASP A 194 -7.75 6.14 2.34
C ASP A 194 -7.85 6.06 0.81
N ASP A 195 -7.05 6.86 0.10
CA ASP A 195 -7.09 6.96 -1.37
C ASP A 195 -6.80 5.63 -2.10
N SER A 196 -6.19 4.66 -1.41
CA SER A 196 -5.96 3.31 -1.93
C SER A 196 -7.18 2.38 -1.71
N GLY A 197 -8.04 2.68 -0.74
CA GLY A 197 -9.26 1.95 -0.40
C GLY A 197 -10.54 2.43 -1.08
N ILE A 198 -10.67 3.73 -1.34
CA ILE A 198 -11.86 4.31 -1.98
C ILE A 198 -11.99 3.87 -3.45
N GLY A 199 -10.84 3.63 -4.11
CA GLY A 199 -10.81 3.39 -5.56
C GLY A 199 -11.08 4.65 -6.37
N ALA A 200 -10.98 4.56 -7.69
CA ALA A 200 -11.35 5.68 -8.55
C ALA A 200 -12.89 5.83 -8.58
N PRO A 201 -13.44 7.05 -8.47
CA PRO A 201 -14.87 7.28 -8.65
C PRO A 201 -15.31 6.81 -10.05
N SER A 202 -16.54 6.29 -10.16
CA SER A 202 -17.03 5.78 -11.44
C SER A 202 -17.20 6.92 -12.46
N VAL A 203 -17.10 6.59 -13.74
CA VAL A 203 -17.26 7.56 -14.83
C VAL A 203 -18.68 8.16 -14.81
N GLU A 204 -19.69 7.36 -14.44
CA GLU A 204 -21.06 7.85 -14.27
C GLU A 204 -21.20 8.83 -13.11
N PHE A 205 -20.48 8.59 -12.00
CA PHE A 205 -20.45 9.52 -10.87
C PHE A 205 -19.82 10.85 -11.27
N LEU A 206 -18.68 10.83 -11.96
CA LEU A 206 -18.00 12.03 -12.44
C LEU A 206 -18.83 12.83 -13.44
N ASN A 207 -19.64 12.15 -14.25
CA ASN A 207 -20.49 12.76 -15.26
C ASN A 207 -21.89 13.14 -14.74
N SER A 208 -22.18 12.89 -13.46
CA SER A 208 -23.49 13.20 -12.88
C SER A 208 -23.62 14.71 -12.58
N PRO A 209 -24.75 15.35 -12.94
CA PRO A 209 -24.94 16.77 -12.66
C PRO A 209 -25.08 16.99 -11.16
N VAL A 210 -24.35 17.98 -10.63
CA VAL A 210 -24.43 18.41 -9.23
C VAL A 210 -25.84 18.94 -8.96
N THR A 211 -26.60 18.26 -8.10
CA THR A 211 -27.97 18.68 -7.76
C THR A 211 -28.03 19.37 -6.39
N ALA A 212 -29.07 20.16 -6.15
CA ALA A 212 -29.31 20.79 -4.85
C ALA A 212 -29.55 19.79 -3.70
N MET A 213 -29.70 18.49 -4.00
CA MET A 213 -29.82 17.39 -3.05
C MET A 213 -28.47 16.75 -2.70
N ASP A 214 -27.36 17.25 -3.25
CA ASP A 214 -26.01 16.78 -2.92
C ASP A 214 -25.68 17.20 -1.47
N HIS A 215 -26.06 16.37 -0.50
CA HIS A 215 -25.75 16.62 0.91
C HIS A 215 -24.25 16.81 1.09
N ALA A 216 -23.84 17.98 1.60
CA ALA A 216 -22.45 18.37 1.79
C ALA A 216 -21.61 17.32 2.54
N PHE A 217 -22.25 16.56 3.44
CA PHE A 217 -21.61 15.49 4.22
C PHE A 217 -21.28 14.24 3.38
N LEU A 218 -22.08 13.93 2.36
CA LEU A 218 -21.83 12.81 1.44
C LEU A 218 -20.73 13.15 0.42
N LYS A 219 -20.64 14.41 -0.01
CA LYS A 219 -19.53 14.89 -0.86
C LYS A 219 -18.19 14.89 -0.14
N ALA A 220 -18.16 15.22 1.15
CA ALA A 220 -16.94 15.24 1.95
C ALA A 220 -16.28 13.84 2.10
N LEU A 221 -17.06 12.77 1.99
CA LEU A 221 -16.56 11.38 2.03
C LEU A 221 -16.09 10.85 0.66
N GLN A 222 -16.39 11.57 -0.43
CA GLN A 222 -16.18 11.13 -1.81
C GLN A 222 -15.05 11.90 -2.55
N GLY A 223 -14.48 12.93 -1.91
CA GLY A 223 -13.35 13.68 -2.47
C GLY A 223 -12.00 13.04 -2.09
N PRO A 224 -10.99 13.05 -2.97
CA PRO A 224 -9.63 12.67 -2.61
C PRO A 224 -9.12 13.60 -1.51
N SER A 225 -8.52 13.02 -0.47
CA SER A 225 -8.03 13.76 0.69
C SER A 225 -6.72 14.47 0.33
N THR A 226 -6.77 15.61 -0.37
CA THR A 226 -5.60 16.48 -0.48
C THR A 226 -5.45 17.28 0.81
N SER A 227 -4.82 16.70 1.83
CA SER A 227 -4.24 17.48 2.93
C SER A 227 -2.73 17.56 2.73
N SER A 228 -2.27 18.55 1.97
CA SER A 228 -0.90 19.05 2.05
C SER A 228 -0.73 19.86 3.35
N PRO A 229 0.36 19.69 4.12
CA PRO A 229 0.61 20.50 5.29
C PRO A 229 1.22 21.84 4.85
N GLU A 230 0.42 22.89 4.79
CA GLU A 230 0.96 24.25 4.75
C GLU A 230 1.00 24.87 6.14
N THR A 231 2.18 25.41 6.41
CA THR A 231 2.75 25.91 7.64
C THR A 231 2.00 27.13 8.18
N LEU A 232 1.30 27.00 9.32
CA LEU A 232 0.83 28.16 10.08
C LEU A 232 1.92 28.64 11.05
N THR A 233 2.89 29.38 10.52
CA THR A 233 3.73 30.29 11.30
C THR A 233 3.40 31.72 10.91
N ASN A 234 2.60 32.42 11.73
CA ASN A 234 2.96 33.74 12.24
C ASN A 234 1.92 34.25 13.25
N VAL A 235 2.35 34.29 14.50
CA VAL A 235 1.75 35.08 15.57
C VAL A 235 2.11 36.54 15.33
N ARG A 236 1.11 37.41 15.12
CA ARG A 236 1.23 38.84 15.44
C ARG A 236 -0.02 39.34 16.12
N ILE A 237 0.11 39.42 17.44
CA ILE A 237 -0.67 40.22 18.37
C ILE A 237 -0.59 41.68 17.94
N LEU A 238 -1.72 42.35 17.71
CA LEU A 238 -1.87 43.77 18.05
C LEU A 238 -3.28 44.03 18.59
N SER A 239 -3.26 44.64 19.77
CA SER A 239 -4.30 44.97 20.73
C SER A 239 -5.31 46.02 20.25
N PHE A 240 -6.60 45.80 20.56
CA PHE A 240 -7.63 46.83 20.61
C PHE A 240 -7.44 47.68 21.88
N GLY A 241 -7.40 49.00 21.72
CA GLY A 241 -7.36 49.96 22.83
C GLY A 241 -8.04 51.29 22.46
N PHE A 242 -9.22 51.49 23.03
CA PHE A 242 -9.82 52.73 23.56
C PHE A 242 -9.71 54.11 22.84
N LEU A 243 -10.90 54.72 22.61
CA LEU A 243 -11.26 56.15 22.43
C LEU A 243 -10.65 57.12 23.49
N PRO A 244 -10.88 58.48 23.54
CA PRO A 244 -11.66 59.43 22.70
C PRO A 244 -11.00 60.85 22.47
N LYS A 245 -11.65 61.75 21.69
CA LYS A 245 -11.87 63.22 21.88
C LYS A 245 -11.87 63.96 20.52
N LEU A 246 -12.98 64.55 20.08
CA LEU A 246 -13.58 65.86 20.43
C LEU A 246 -12.99 67.06 19.64
N LEU A 247 -13.81 67.55 18.70
CA LEU A 247 -14.08 68.95 18.32
C LEU A 247 -13.03 69.85 17.60
N PHE A 248 -13.58 70.58 16.61
CA PHE A 248 -13.20 71.87 16.02
C PHE A 248 -12.02 71.94 15.04
N PHE A 249 -12.30 72.30 13.77
CA PHE A 249 -12.26 73.70 13.33
C PHE A 249 -12.97 73.89 11.98
N LEU A 250 -13.90 74.86 11.96
CA LEU A 250 -14.50 75.48 10.77
C LEU A 250 -13.47 76.28 9.98
N LEU A 251 -13.76 76.45 8.68
CA LEU A 251 -13.66 77.66 7.84
C LEU A 251 -13.51 77.18 6.38
N LEU A 252 -14.11 77.72 5.32
CA LEU A 252 -15.24 78.60 4.99
C LEU A 252 -15.12 78.77 3.44
N HIS A 253 -16.23 79.08 2.76
CA HIS A 253 -16.36 79.58 1.36
C HIS A 253 -16.33 78.52 0.22
N ASN A 254 -17.26 78.48 -0.74
CA ASN A 254 -18.15 79.50 -1.34
C ASN A 254 -19.40 78.82 -1.96
N THR A 255 -20.64 79.30 -1.71
CA THR A 255 -21.54 80.01 -2.68
C THR A 255 -21.63 79.32 -4.06
N ILE A 256 -22.80 78.89 -4.56
CA ILE A 256 -24.13 79.52 -4.70
C ILE A 256 -25.23 78.47 -4.51
#